data_AF-A0A7V3FBZ1-F1
#
_entry.id   AF-A0A7V3FBZ1-F1
#
_cell.length_a   1.000
_cell.length_b   1.000
_cell.length_c   1.000
_cell.angle_alpha   90.00
_cell.angle_beta   90.00
_cell.angle_gamma   90.00
#
_symmetry.space_group_name_H-M   'P 1'
#
loop_
_entity.id
_entity.type
_entity.pdbx_description
1 polymer ?
#
loop_
_entity_poly.entity_id
_entity_poly.type
_entity_poly.pdbx_seq_one_letter_code
_entity_poly.pdbx_strand_id
1 'polypeptide(L)'
;MLSVGEILAPDDRHLRVALWPGTNTSRNLAAGSPALLCFVAPATVLYVRGRPRTLGRSATTRLERFEIEVDAVESDAHAGMPVTGTITFSIGDADPAEVAAAWRSQLEDLRDA
;
A
#
# COMPACT_ATOMS: atom_id res chain seq x y z
N MET A 1 -0.89 6.09 6.16
CA MET A 1 0.31 6.14 5.30
C MET A 1 0.83 4.73 5.17
N LEU A 2 1.15 4.28 3.97
CA LEU A 2 1.72 2.96 3.71
C LEU A 2 3.19 3.14 3.33
N SER A 3 4.06 2.33 3.90
CA SER A 3 5.46 2.23 3.50
C SER A 3 5.64 1.29 2.31
N VAL A 4 6.84 1.29 1.73
CA VAL A 4 7.19 0.44 0.58
C VAL A 4 7.05 -1.05 0.89
N GLY A 5 7.20 -1.47 2.16
CA GLY A 5 7.01 -2.86 2.59
C GLY A 5 5.56 -3.27 2.81
N GLU A 6 4.61 -2.33 2.80
CA GLU A 6 3.22 -2.56 3.21
C GLU A 6 2.22 -2.58 2.05
N ILE A 7 2.69 -2.42 0.81
CA ILE A 7 1.84 -2.42 -0.38
C ILE A 7 2.51 -3.13 -1.55
N LEU A 8 1.73 -3.92 -2.27
CA LEU A 8 2.14 -4.66 -3.46
C LEU A 8 1.02 -4.61 -4.50
N ALA A 9 1.36 -4.38 -5.76
CA ALA A 9 0.46 -4.58 -6.89
C ALA A 9 0.82 -5.91 -7.59
N PRO A 10 0.12 -7.03 -7.31
CA PRO A 10 0.36 -8.29 -8.03
C PRO A 10 0.00 -8.22 -9.52
N ASP A 11 -1.00 -7.40 -9.87
CA ASP A 11 -1.44 -7.15 -11.25
C ASP A 11 -2.07 -5.74 -11.38
N ASP A 12 -2.72 -5.45 -12.50
CA ASP A 12 -3.32 -4.15 -12.82
C ASP A 12 -4.72 -3.92 -12.22
N ARG A 13 -5.31 -4.95 -11.59
CA ARG A 13 -6.67 -4.91 -11.01
C ARG A 13 -6.67 -5.12 -9.50
N HIS A 14 -5.56 -5.54 -8.91
CA HIS A 14 -5.48 -5.83 -7.50
C HIS A 14 -4.31 -5.10 -6.83
N LEU A 15 -4.58 -4.54 -5.66
CA LEU A 15 -3.57 -4.08 -4.71
C LEU A 15 -3.65 -4.93 -3.46
N ARG A 16 -2.52 -5.29 -2.87
CA ARG A 16 -2.45 -5.97 -1.59
C ARG A 16 -1.76 -5.09 -0.58
N VAL A 17 -2.33 -4.97 0.61
CA VAL A 17 -1.79 -4.15 1.69
C VAL A 17 -1.67 -4.93 2.99
N ALA A 18 -0.63 -4.62 3.76
CA ALA A 18 -0.43 -5.14 5.11
C ALA A 18 -0.56 -3.99 6.12
N LEU A 19 -1.37 -4.18 7.17
CA LEU A 19 -1.64 -3.17 8.18
C LEU A 19 -1.48 -3.73 9.59
N TRP A 20 -1.07 -2.87 10.52
CA TRP A 20 -1.11 -3.22 11.93
C TRP A 20 -2.57 -3.47 12.38
N PRO A 21 -2.81 -4.56 13.12
CA PRO A 21 -4.13 -4.91 13.60
C PRO A 21 -4.68 -3.84 14.55
N GLY A 22 -6.00 -3.65 14.53
CA GLY A 22 -6.67 -2.73 15.45
C GLY A 22 -6.48 -1.25 15.13
N THR A 23 -5.98 -0.91 13.93
CA THR A 23 -6.02 0.48 13.46
C THR A 23 -7.41 0.83 12.91
N ASN A 24 -7.75 2.12 12.83
CA ASN A 24 -8.99 2.54 12.18
C ASN A 24 -9.03 2.09 10.72
N THR A 25 -7.89 2.22 10.01
CA THR A 25 -7.78 1.76 8.61
C THR A 25 -8.02 0.27 8.50
N SER A 26 -7.37 -0.56 9.32
CA SER A 26 -7.52 -2.02 9.22
C SER A 26 -8.95 -2.48 9.57
N ARG A 27 -9.59 -1.86 10.58
CA ARG A 27 -11.01 -2.08 10.88
C ARG A 27 -11.92 -1.69 9.71
N ASN A 28 -11.68 -0.55 9.07
CA ASN A 28 -12.51 -0.09 7.95
C ASN A 28 -12.37 -1.01 6.73
N LEU A 29 -11.14 -1.47 6.43
CA LEU A 29 -10.90 -2.42 5.34
C LEU A 29 -11.54 -3.78 5.64
N ALA A 30 -11.42 -4.28 6.87
CA ALA A 30 -12.07 -5.53 7.29
C ALA A 30 -13.60 -5.47 7.21
N ALA A 31 -14.19 -4.28 7.41
CA ALA A 31 -15.62 -4.04 7.25
C ALA A 31 -16.06 -3.90 5.77
N GLY A 32 -15.14 -3.97 4.80
CA GLY A 32 -15.47 -3.83 3.37
C GLY A 32 -15.70 -2.39 2.92
N SER A 33 -15.29 -1.39 3.72
CA SER A 33 -15.44 0.02 3.32
C SER A 33 -14.56 0.31 2.10
N PRO A 34 -15.05 1.03 1.07
CA PRO A 34 -14.24 1.44 -0.07
C PRO A 34 -12.97 2.18 0.36
N ALA A 35 -11.86 1.87 -0.31
CA ALA A 35 -10.57 2.49 -0.08
C ALA A 35 -10.24 3.45 -1.21
N LEU A 36 -9.57 4.56 -0.88
CA LEU A 36 -8.94 5.46 -1.84
C LEU A 36 -7.46 5.59 -1.49
N LEU A 37 -6.59 5.16 -2.38
CA LEU A 37 -5.14 5.28 -2.27
C LEU A 37 -4.67 6.44 -3.15
N CYS A 38 -3.81 7.29 -2.60
CA CYS A 38 -3.15 8.37 -3.31
C CYS A 38 -1.68 8.00 -3.51
N PHE A 39 -1.25 7.88 -4.77
CA PHE A 39 0.13 7.66 -5.14
C PHE A 39 0.70 8.94 -5.74
N VAL A 40 1.82 9.41 -5.18
CA VAL A 40 2.58 10.53 -5.76
C VAL A 40 3.70 9.93 -6.60
N ALA A 41 3.58 10.05 -7.91
CA ALA A 41 4.54 9.55 -8.89
C ALA A 41 5.25 10.73 -9.58
N PRO A 42 6.38 10.51 -10.27
CA PRO A 42 6.95 11.53 -11.14
C PRO A 42 5.91 12.03 -12.14
N ALA A 43 5.79 13.36 -12.28
CA ALA A 43 4.87 14.08 -13.16
C ALA A 43 3.35 14.00 -12.85
N THR A 44 2.87 13.10 -11.98
CA THR A 44 1.42 12.97 -11.69
C THR A 44 1.12 12.47 -10.28
N VAL A 45 -0.09 12.77 -9.80
CA VAL A 45 -0.70 12.04 -8.69
C VAL A 45 -1.72 11.05 -9.24
N LEU A 46 -1.83 9.86 -8.65
CA LEU A 46 -2.84 8.86 -9.00
C LEU A 46 -3.74 8.59 -7.81
N TYR A 47 -5.05 8.60 -8.05
CA TYR A 47 -6.07 8.19 -7.09
C TYR A 47 -6.62 6.83 -7.51
N VAL A 48 -6.33 5.80 -6.72
CA VAL A 48 -6.80 4.44 -6.97
C VAL A 48 -7.89 4.13 -5.96
N ARG A 49 -9.10 3.89 -6.45
CA ARG A 49 -10.23 3.47 -5.63
C ARG A 49 -10.45 1.97 -5.80
N GLY A 50 -10.94 1.34 -4.74
CA GLY A 50 -11.29 -0.06 -4.80
C GLY A 50 -12.04 -0.56 -3.57
N ARG A 51 -12.39 -1.84 -3.61
CA ARG A 51 -13.08 -2.52 -2.51
C ARG A 51 -12.17 -3.57 -1.86
N PRO A 52 -12.01 -3.51 -0.53
CA PRO A 52 -11.17 -4.46 0.17
C PRO A 52 -11.89 -5.77 0.45
N ARG A 53 -11.11 -6.84 0.49
CA ARG A 53 -11.43 -8.11 1.14
C ARG A 53 -10.26 -8.53 2.03
N THR A 54 -10.55 -9.15 3.16
CA THR A 54 -9.52 -9.72 4.03
C THR A 54 -8.84 -10.90 3.34
N LEU A 55 -7.51 -10.93 3.39
CA LEU A 55 -6.71 -12.10 3.02
C LEU A 55 -6.51 -13.00 4.24
N GLY A 56 -6.23 -14.28 4.03
CA GLY A 56 -6.01 -15.23 5.13
C GLY A 56 -4.94 -14.77 6.11
N ARG A 57 -4.90 -15.36 7.31
CA ARG A 57 -3.82 -15.07 8.27
C ARG A 57 -2.49 -15.57 7.70
N SER A 58 -1.43 -14.78 7.89
CA SER A 58 -0.07 -15.25 7.60
C SER A 58 0.50 -16.01 8.81
N ALA A 59 1.34 -17.01 8.54
CA ALA A 59 2.13 -17.68 9.59
C ALA A 59 3.39 -16.88 9.96
N THR A 60 3.85 -16.02 9.07
CA THR A 60 5.14 -15.30 9.13
C THR A 60 4.99 -13.86 9.63
N THR A 61 3.81 -13.25 9.46
CA THR A 61 3.54 -11.88 9.93
C THR A 61 2.31 -11.77 10.82
N ARG A 62 2.36 -10.81 11.75
CA ARG A 62 1.21 -10.39 12.58
C ARG A 62 0.34 -9.32 11.93
N LEU A 63 0.75 -8.81 10.76
CA LEU A 63 0.00 -7.80 10.03
C LEU A 63 -1.28 -8.40 9.44
N GLU A 64 -2.35 -7.63 9.49
CA GLU A 64 -3.59 -7.94 8.77
C GLU A 64 -3.37 -7.64 7.29
N ARG A 65 -3.76 -8.58 6.42
CA ARG A 65 -3.55 -8.48 4.97
C ARG A 65 -4.89 -8.30 4.29
N PHE A 66 -4.93 -7.43 3.29
CA PHE A 66 -6.13 -7.16 2.50
C PHE A 66 -5.76 -7.14 1.03
N GLU A 67 -6.67 -7.62 0.19
CA GLU A 67 -6.65 -7.35 -1.24
C GLU A 67 -7.73 -6.34 -1.56
N ILE A 68 -7.40 -5.37 -2.39
CA ILE A 68 -8.25 -4.29 -2.84
C ILE A 68 -8.41 -4.48 -4.35
N GLU A 69 -9.61 -4.83 -4.77
CA GLU A 69 -9.98 -4.87 -6.19
C GLU A 69 -10.20 -3.44 -6.68
N VAL A 70 -9.44 -3.03 -7.68
CA VAL A 70 -9.43 -1.68 -8.25
C VAL A 70 -10.69 -1.45 -9.08
N ASP A 71 -11.50 -0.47 -8.66
CA ASP A 71 -12.71 -0.09 -9.39
C ASP A 71 -12.49 1.12 -10.32
N ALA A 72 -11.62 2.05 -9.93
CA ALA A 72 -11.30 3.25 -10.67
C ALA A 72 -9.88 3.74 -10.41
N VAL A 73 -9.27 4.32 -11.44
CA VAL A 73 -7.99 5.03 -11.35
C VAL A 73 -8.18 6.40 -12.00
N GLU A 74 -7.81 7.45 -11.28
CA GLU A 74 -7.82 8.83 -11.76
C GLU A 74 -6.41 9.41 -11.69
N SER A 75 -6.00 10.09 -12.77
CA SER A 75 -4.71 10.76 -12.86
C SER A 75 -4.93 12.26 -12.71
N ASP A 76 -4.25 12.84 -11.72
CA ASP A 76 -4.16 14.29 -11.54
C ASP A 76 -2.81 14.76 -12.08
N ALA A 77 -2.83 15.06 -13.39
CA ALA A 77 -1.69 15.55 -14.15
C ALA A 77 -2.04 16.88 -14.81
N HIS A 78 -1.11 17.83 -14.76
CA HIS A 78 -1.26 19.14 -15.39
C HIS A 78 -0.08 19.42 -16.34
N ALA A 79 -0.39 19.68 -17.62
CA ALA A 79 0.62 19.81 -18.69
C ALA A 79 1.66 20.93 -18.46
N GLY A 80 1.29 21.98 -17.72
CA GLY A 80 2.19 23.08 -17.36
C GLY A 80 2.72 23.05 -15.91
N MET A 81 2.29 22.08 -15.10
CA MET A 81 2.61 22.02 -13.67
C MET A 81 2.82 20.56 -13.23
N PRO A 82 3.84 19.87 -13.76
CA PRO A 82 4.08 18.48 -13.42
C PRO A 82 4.51 18.35 -11.95
N VAL A 83 4.17 17.23 -11.33
CA VAL A 83 4.75 16.83 -10.05
C VAL A 83 6.27 16.65 -10.22
N THR A 84 7.06 17.40 -9.46
CA THR A 84 8.53 17.45 -9.60
C THR A 84 9.28 16.47 -8.70
N GLY A 85 8.59 15.80 -7.77
CA GLY A 85 9.18 14.86 -6.84
C GLY A 85 8.14 13.99 -6.14
N THR A 86 8.60 12.90 -5.52
CA THR A 86 7.75 11.95 -4.80
C THR A 86 7.83 12.19 -3.29
N ILE A 87 7.08 11.39 -2.52
CA ILE A 87 7.21 11.37 -1.07
C ILE A 87 8.46 10.56 -0.68
N THR A 88 9.34 11.15 0.14
CA THR A 88 10.53 10.48 0.68
C THR A 88 10.42 10.39 2.20
N PHE A 89 10.77 9.23 2.75
CA PHE A 89 10.79 8.99 4.20
C PHE A 89 12.22 8.82 4.70
N SER A 90 12.52 9.45 5.83
CA SER A 90 13.72 9.18 6.63
C SER A 90 13.43 8.02 7.58
N ILE A 91 14.45 7.21 7.85
CA ILE A 91 14.38 6.07 8.77
C ILE A 91 15.18 6.32 10.05
N GLY A 92 15.02 7.50 10.66
CA GLY A 92 15.51 7.83 12.00
C GLY A 92 16.91 7.29 12.32
N ASP A 93 17.02 6.59 13.46
CA ASP A 93 18.25 5.93 13.92
C ASP A 93 18.31 4.44 13.56
N ALA A 94 17.38 3.93 12.74
CA ALA A 94 17.32 2.52 12.37
C ALA A 94 18.36 2.19 11.29
N ASP A 95 18.85 0.94 11.28
CA ASP A 95 19.73 0.46 10.22
C ASP A 95 18.94 0.32 8.89
N PRO A 96 19.32 1.03 7.81
CA PRO A 96 18.70 0.88 6.50
C PRO A 96 18.64 -0.57 5.99
N ALA A 97 19.66 -1.37 6.28
CA ALA A 97 19.72 -2.76 5.83
C ALA A 97 18.66 -3.61 6.54
N GLU A 98 18.46 -3.41 7.84
CA GLU A 98 17.44 -4.10 8.64
C GLU A 98 16.03 -3.69 8.21
N VAL A 99 15.78 -2.39 8.01
CA VAL A 99 14.48 -1.89 7.53
C VAL A 99 14.16 -2.46 6.15
N ALA A 100 15.13 -2.45 5.22
CA ALA A 100 14.94 -3.00 3.89
C ALA A 100 14.72 -4.53 3.92
N ALA A 101 15.40 -5.27 4.80
CA ALA A 101 15.19 -6.71 4.97
C ALA A 101 13.77 -7.01 5.48
N ALA A 102 13.30 -6.25 6.48
CA ALA A 102 11.93 -6.38 6.99
C ALA A 102 10.89 -6.09 5.90
N TRP A 103 11.08 -5.02 5.11
CA TRP A 103 10.18 -4.71 3.98
C TRP A 103 10.15 -5.81 2.91
N ARG A 104 11.30 -6.42 2.57
CA ARG A 104 11.32 -7.52 1.60
C ARG A 104 10.52 -8.73 2.10
N SER A 105 10.69 -9.10 3.36
CA SER A 105 9.93 -10.20 3.98
C SER A 105 8.42 -9.89 4.00
N GLN A 106 8.01 -8.66 4.31
CA GLN A 106 6.61 -8.25 4.26
C GLN A 106 6.03 -8.32 2.83
N LEU A 107 6.81 -7.93 1.82
CA LEU A 107 6.39 -8.01 0.41
C LEU A 107 6.28 -9.44 -0.08
N GLU A 108 7.14 -10.35 0.37
CA GLU A 108 7.02 -11.79 0.09
C GLU A 108 5.73 -12.35 0.69
N ASP A 109 5.43 -12.02 1.94
CA ASP A 109 4.17 -12.40 2.59
C ASP A 109 2.92 -11.88 1.86
N LEU A 110 3.00 -10.72 1.20
CA LEU A 110 1.91 -10.18 0.37
C LEU A 110 1.81 -10.87 -0.99
N ARG A 111 2.94 -11.32 -1.57
CA ARG A 111 2.94 -12.09 -2.83
C ARG A 111 2.29 -13.45 -2.66
N ASP A 112 2.59 -14.14 -1.56
CA ASP A 112 2.13 -15.50 -1.31
C ASP A 112 0.69 -15.59 -0.77
N ALA A 113 0.02 -14.44 -0.63
CA ALA A 113 -1.32 -14.29 -0.08
C ALA A 113 -2.47 -14.68 -1.02
#